data_AF-I1CSL5-F1
#
_entry.id   AF-I1CSL5-F1
#
_cell.length_a   1.000
_cell.length_b   1.000
_cell.length_c   1.000
_cell.angle_alpha   90.00
_cell.angle_beta   90.00
_cell.angle_gamma   90.00
#
_symmetry.space_group_name_H-M   'P 1'
#
loop_
_entity.id
_entity.type
_entity.pdbx_description
1 polymer ?
#
loop_
_entity_poly.entity_id
_entity_poly.type
_entity_poly.pdbx_seq_one_letter_code
_entity_poly.pdbx_strand_id
1 'polypeptide(L)'
;MPLITSQKQLTLILTLDRKERKVLLGMKKRGFGVGKYNGFGGKVEKGETIEEGAKRELLEEAGIEALDMHQVAINLFTFENDPVGLQVHIYVVESFKGEPVETEEMKPEWFDYENIPFDQMWADDKQWFPFIIEHQQNFIGYFHFAQDQATILKQKIQMVDDKHVLTESDLKYVM
;
A
#
# COMPACT_ATOMS: atom_id res chain seq x y z
N MET A 1 7.37 11.55 -20.11
CA MET A 1 7.21 10.45 -19.13
C MET A 1 8.60 10.05 -18.68
N PRO A 2 8.82 9.74 -17.39
CA PRO A 2 10.11 9.26 -16.91
C PRO A 2 10.51 7.98 -17.65
N LEU A 3 11.81 7.82 -17.94
CA LEU A 3 12.33 6.62 -18.59
C LEU A 3 12.45 5.51 -17.55
N ILE A 4 11.42 4.66 -17.46
CA ILE A 4 11.42 3.48 -16.58
C ILE A 4 12.14 2.34 -17.30
N THR A 5 13.25 1.85 -16.74
CA THR A 5 14.03 0.73 -17.33
C THR A 5 13.78 -0.59 -16.61
N SER A 6 13.25 -0.55 -15.39
CA SER A 6 12.86 -1.73 -14.62
C SER A 6 11.75 -1.41 -13.63
N GLN A 7 11.04 -2.43 -13.16
CA GLN A 7 10.01 -2.29 -12.14
C GLN A 7 10.21 -3.32 -11.04
N LYS A 8 9.89 -2.94 -9.80
CA LYS A 8 9.80 -3.85 -8.66
C LYS A 8 8.32 -4.02 -8.29
N GLN A 9 7.91 -5.26 -8.05
CA GLN A 9 6.59 -5.56 -7.49
C GLN A 9 6.67 -5.54 -5.97
N LEU A 10 5.72 -4.83 -5.37
CA LEU A 10 5.55 -4.73 -3.93
C LEU A 10 4.08 -4.94 -3.57
N THR A 11 3.85 -5.24 -2.30
CA THR A 11 2.55 -5.36 -1.68
C THR A 11 2.37 -4.29 -0.62
N LEU A 12 1.12 -3.88 -0.41
CA LEU A 12 0.69 -3.06 0.70
C LEU A 12 -0.66 -3.60 1.17
N ILE A 13 -0.80 -3.83 2.47
CA ILE A 13 -1.97 -4.41 3.09
C ILE A 13 -2.54 -3.40 4.09
N LEU A 14 -3.81 -3.05 3.89
CA LEU A 14 -4.60 -2.28 4.84
C LEU A 14 -5.48 -3.24 5.63
N THR A 15 -5.18 -3.42 6.91
CA THR A 15 -6.00 -4.23 7.81
C THR A 15 -7.05 -3.33 8.46
N LEU A 16 -8.33 -3.61 8.19
CA LEU A 16 -9.45 -2.75 8.55
C LEU A 16 -10.39 -3.46 9.53
N ASP A 17 -10.80 -2.74 10.56
CA ASP A 17 -12.02 -3.04 11.31
C ASP A 17 -13.10 -2.06 10.85
N ARG A 18 -13.95 -2.50 9.91
CA ARG A 18 -15.03 -1.65 9.37
C ARG A 18 -16.11 -1.33 10.38
N LYS A 19 -16.30 -2.18 11.40
CA LYS A 19 -17.34 -1.99 12.41
C LYS A 19 -16.95 -0.87 13.36
N GLU A 20 -15.71 -0.89 13.82
CA GLU A 20 -15.15 0.13 14.71
C GLU A 20 -14.56 1.33 13.93
N ARG A 21 -14.57 1.28 12.59
CA ARG A 21 -13.98 2.28 11.68
C ARG A 21 -12.51 2.56 11.99
N LYS A 22 -11.73 1.48 12.09
CA LYS A 22 -10.30 1.53 12.42
C LYS A 22 -9.45 0.87 11.35
N VAL A 23 -8.23 1.37 11.21
CA VAL A 23 -7.17 0.79 10.39
C VAL A 23 -5.97 0.48 11.29
N LEU A 24 -5.39 -0.70 11.11
CA LEU A 24 -4.13 -1.05 11.74
C LEU A 24 -3.00 -0.56 10.84
N LEU A 25 -2.18 0.34 11.37
CA LEU A 25 -0.96 0.84 10.72
C LEU A 25 0.25 0.42 11.53
N GLY A 26 1.41 0.31 10.91
CA GLY A 26 2.68 0.12 11.61
C GLY A 26 3.61 1.32 11.44
N MET A 27 4.21 1.77 12.54
CA MET A 27 5.34 2.69 12.49
C MET A 27 6.58 1.91 12.02
N LYS A 28 7.14 2.26 10.85
CA LYS A 28 8.32 1.58 10.30
C LYS A 28 9.57 1.93 11.10
N LYS A 29 10.23 0.91 11.65
CA LYS A 29 11.41 1.02 12.53
C LYS A 29 12.74 0.88 11.79
N ARG A 30 12.77 0.21 10.65
CA ARG A 30 13.97 0.02 9.81
C ARG A 30 13.67 0.04 8.31
N GLY A 31 14.68 0.27 7.48
CA GLY A 31 14.57 0.18 6.02
C GLY A 31 14.01 1.43 5.33
N PHE A 32 13.31 1.22 4.21
CA PHE A 32 12.70 2.30 3.43
C PHE A 32 11.41 2.78 4.09
N GLY A 33 11.27 4.10 4.30
CA GLY A 33 10.10 4.68 4.98
C GLY A 33 10.18 4.72 6.51
N VAL A 34 11.36 4.54 7.11
CA VAL A 34 11.57 4.66 8.56
C VAL A 34 10.97 5.96 9.11
N GLY A 35 10.28 5.85 10.23
CA GLY A 35 9.64 6.98 10.90
C GLY A 35 8.28 7.37 10.30
N LYS A 36 7.78 6.63 9.30
CA LYS A 36 6.43 6.79 8.78
C LYS A 36 5.51 5.67 9.25
N TYR A 37 4.25 5.99 9.48
CA TYR A 37 3.17 5.01 9.55
C TYR A 37 2.82 4.54 8.14
N ASN A 38 2.49 3.26 7.98
CA ASN A 38 1.95 2.70 6.75
C ASN A 38 1.12 1.45 7.04
N GLY A 39 0.46 0.91 6.00
CA GLY A 39 0.06 -0.50 6.01
C GLY A 39 1.27 -1.43 6.01
N PHE A 40 1.02 -2.73 6.06
CA PHE A 40 2.07 -3.76 6.09
C PHE A 40 2.38 -4.22 4.68
N GLY A 41 3.59 -4.71 4.41
CA GLY A 41 3.93 -5.20 3.08
C GLY A 41 5.38 -4.95 2.69
N GLY A 42 5.75 -5.55 1.56
CA GLY A 42 7.13 -5.56 1.12
C GLY A 42 7.29 -5.99 -0.32
N LYS A 43 8.48 -6.50 -0.66
CA LYS A 43 8.77 -6.92 -2.03
C LYS A 43 8.20 -8.31 -2.26
N VAL A 44 7.71 -8.54 -3.47
CA VAL A 44 7.40 -9.89 -3.94
C VAL A 44 8.70 -10.62 -4.25
N GLU A 45 8.95 -11.74 -3.56
CA GLU A 45 10.13 -12.58 -3.73
C GLU A 45 10.04 -13.49 -4.95
N LYS A 46 11.18 -14.08 -5.32
CA LYS A 46 11.23 -15.00 -6.46
C LYS A 46 10.53 -16.31 -6.10
N GLY A 47 9.46 -16.62 -6.84
CA GLY A 47 8.76 -17.90 -6.74
C GLY A 47 7.48 -17.83 -5.92
N GLU A 48 7.16 -16.68 -5.33
CA GLU A 48 5.84 -16.40 -4.77
C GLU A 48 4.97 -15.61 -5.76
N THR A 49 3.67 -15.82 -5.68
CA THR A 49 2.67 -14.91 -6.23
C THR A 49 2.62 -13.62 -5.40
N ILE A 50 2.06 -12.55 -5.97
CA ILE A 50 1.89 -11.27 -5.27
C ILE A 50 1.06 -11.46 -3.98
N GLU A 51 0.02 -12.29 -4.03
CA GLU A 51 -0.84 -12.58 -2.88
C GLU A 51 -0.09 -13.36 -1.79
N GLU A 52 0.75 -14.33 -2.15
CA GLU A 52 1.61 -15.07 -1.21
C GLU A 52 2.60 -14.13 -0.52
N GLY A 53 3.24 -13.22 -1.27
CA GLY A 53 4.11 -12.19 -0.70
C GLY A 53 3.38 -11.27 0.26
N ALA A 54 2.15 -10.83 -0.07
CA ALA A 54 1.35 -10.01 0.81
C ALA A 54 1.02 -10.73 2.14
N LYS A 55 0.65 -12.02 2.10
CA LYS A 55 0.36 -12.82 3.30
C LYS A 55 1.61 -13.04 4.15
N ARG A 56 2.75 -13.32 3.53
CA ARG A 56 4.04 -13.48 4.22
C ARG A 56 4.43 -12.21 4.96
N GLU A 57 4.43 -11.07 4.27
CA GLU A 57 4.83 -9.78 4.85
C GLU A 57 3.90 -9.37 6.01
N LEU A 58 2.58 -9.59 5.87
CA LEU A 58 1.64 -9.30 6.96
C LEU A 58 1.95 -10.11 8.23
N LEU A 59 2.29 -11.39 8.06
CA LEU A 59 2.68 -12.26 9.18
C LEU A 59 4.03 -11.83 9.77
N GLU A 60 5.02 -11.50 8.94
CA GLU A 60 6.37 -11.10 9.38
C GLU A 60 6.38 -9.74 10.09
N GLU A 61 5.59 -8.78 9.63
CA GLU A 61 5.61 -7.41 10.14
C GLU A 61 4.62 -7.16 11.28
N ALA A 62 3.49 -7.87 11.30
CA ALA A 62 2.42 -7.67 12.29
C ALA A 62 2.05 -8.93 13.10
N GLY A 63 2.54 -10.12 12.74
CA GLY A 63 2.23 -11.36 13.44
C GLY A 63 0.80 -11.87 13.23
N ILE A 64 0.10 -11.39 12.21
CA ILE A 64 -1.29 -11.78 11.91
C ILE A 64 -1.41 -12.47 10.54
N GLU A 65 -2.28 -13.48 10.47
CA GLU A 65 -2.56 -14.24 9.24
C GLU A 65 -3.85 -13.73 8.60
N ALA A 66 -3.80 -13.28 7.34
CA ALA A 66 -5.00 -12.86 6.61
C ALA A 66 -5.93 -14.05 6.31
N LEU A 67 -7.20 -13.94 6.68
CA LEU A 67 -8.23 -14.94 6.37
C LEU A 67 -9.07 -14.55 5.16
N ASP A 68 -9.28 -13.25 4.96
CA ASP A 68 -9.97 -12.69 3.81
C ASP A 68 -9.20 -11.47 3.31
N MET A 69 -8.67 -11.55 2.07
CA MET A 69 -7.78 -10.55 1.50
C MET A 69 -8.16 -10.26 0.05
N HIS A 70 -8.47 -8.99 -0.24
CA HIS A 70 -8.93 -8.56 -1.55
C HIS A 70 -8.02 -7.48 -2.11
N GLN A 71 -7.66 -7.61 -3.38
CA GLN A 71 -6.91 -6.55 -4.06
C GLN A 71 -7.87 -5.41 -4.41
N VAL A 72 -7.53 -4.19 -4.01
CA VAL A 72 -8.38 -3.01 -4.21
C VAL A 72 -7.73 -1.93 -5.08
N ALA A 73 -6.40 -1.95 -5.21
CA ALA A 73 -5.71 -1.02 -6.08
C ALA A 73 -4.35 -1.51 -6.59
N ILE A 74 -3.86 -0.83 -7.63
CA ILE A 74 -2.47 -0.90 -8.08
C ILE A 74 -1.95 0.53 -8.24
N ASN A 75 -0.88 0.86 -7.54
CA ASN A 75 -0.17 2.13 -7.69
C ASN A 75 1.18 1.92 -8.38
N LEU A 76 1.49 2.77 -9.36
CA LEU A 76 2.84 2.91 -9.90
C LEU A 76 3.49 4.19 -9.38
N PHE A 77 4.58 4.02 -8.64
CA PHE A 77 5.41 5.11 -8.15
C PHE A 77 6.68 5.23 -9.00
N THR A 78 7.05 6.47 -9.30
CA THR A 78 8.30 6.80 -10.00
C THR A 78 8.94 8.00 -9.33
N PHE A 79 10.26 8.14 -9.43
CA PHE A 79 11.01 9.21 -8.79
C PHE A 79 11.91 9.90 -9.81
N GLU A 80 12.11 11.22 -9.67
CA GLU A 80 13.09 11.93 -10.50
C GLU A 80 14.48 11.29 -10.38
N ASN A 81 15.15 11.14 -11.53
CA ASN A 81 16.48 10.56 -11.65
C ASN A 81 16.61 9.09 -11.19
N ASP A 82 15.49 8.40 -10.94
CA ASP A 82 15.46 6.95 -10.69
C ASP A 82 14.76 6.23 -11.86
N PRO A 83 15.47 5.34 -12.59
CA PRO A 83 14.86 4.59 -13.67
C PRO A 83 14.03 3.38 -13.18
N VAL A 84 13.95 3.13 -11.87
CA VAL A 84 13.17 2.04 -11.27
C VAL A 84 11.77 2.52 -10.90
N GLY A 85 10.75 1.87 -11.44
CA GLY A 85 9.36 2.03 -10.99
C GLY A 85 9.03 1.08 -9.84
N LEU A 86 8.22 1.53 -8.88
CA LEU A 86 7.67 0.69 -7.82
C LEU A 86 6.19 0.44 -8.11
N GLN A 87 5.84 -0.80 -8.43
CA GLN A 87 4.47 -1.23 -8.64
C GLN A 87 3.95 -1.86 -7.35
N VAL A 88 3.04 -1.17 -6.68
CA VAL A 88 2.50 -1.56 -5.38
C VAL A 88 1.08 -2.08 -5.57
N HIS A 89 0.88 -3.35 -5.22
CA HIS A 89 -0.43 -3.99 -5.16
C HIS A 89 -1.02 -3.79 -3.78
N ILE A 90 -2.17 -3.11 -3.72
CA ILE A 90 -2.81 -2.74 -2.47
C ILE A 90 -3.95 -3.71 -2.19
N TYR A 91 -3.91 -4.31 -1.01
CA TYR A 91 -4.88 -5.26 -0.50
C TYR A 91 -5.58 -4.71 0.73
N VAL A 92 -6.82 -5.16 0.94
CA VAL A 92 -7.57 -4.95 2.18
C VAL A 92 -7.76 -6.30 2.86
N VAL A 93 -7.58 -6.32 4.18
CA VAL A 93 -7.86 -7.47 5.05
C VAL A 93 -8.86 -7.04 6.12
N GLU A 94 -10.03 -7.69 6.15
CA GLU A 94 -11.09 -7.39 7.12
C GLU A 94 -11.26 -8.51 8.17
N SER A 95 -10.66 -9.68 7.91
CA SER A 95 -10.66 -10.83 8.79
C SER A 95 -9.27 -11.45 8.82
N PHE A 96 -8.75 -11.64 10.02
CA PHE A 96 -7.41 -12.19 10.26
C PHE A 96 -7.39 -13.04 11.53
N LYS A 97 -6.32 -13.81 11.70
CA LYS A 97 -6.04 -14.63 12.89
C LYS A 97 -4.77 -14.14 13.56
N GLY A 98 -4.76 -14.17 14.89
CA GLY A 98 -3.65 -13.68 15.71
C GLY A 98 -3.93 -12.30 16.27
N GLU A 99 -3.00 -11.79 17.07
CA GLU A 99 -3.04 -10.44 17.63
C GLU A 99 -1.86 -9.65 17.06
N PRO A 100 -2.06 -8.39 16.63
CA PRO A 100 -0.95 -7.57 16.17
C PRO A 100 0.16 -7.44 17.21
N VAL A 101 1.40 -7.71 16.82
CA VAL A 101 2.58 -7.61 17.70
C VAL A 101 3.63 -6.70 17.10
N GLU A 102 4.35 -6.00 17.97
CA GLU A 102 5.54 -5.24 17.56
C GLU A 102 6.65 -6.20 17.13
N THR A 103 7.28 -5.90 16.00
CA THR A 103 8.37 -6.67 15.41
C THR A 103 9.65 -5.83 15.35
N GLU A 104 10.72 -6.39 14.82
CA GLU A 104 11.92 -5.59 14.52
C GLU A 104 11.66 -4.52 13.45
N GLU A 105 10.67 -4.77 12.57
CA GLU A 105 10.37 -3.95 11.39
C GLU A 105 9.33 -2.88 11.66
N MET A 106 8.27 -3.23 12.38
CA MET A 106 7.04 -2.44 12.48
C MET A 106 6.52 -2.46 13.92
N LYS A 107 5.96 -1.32 14.33
CA LYS A 107 5.17 -1.21 15.57
C LYS A 107 3.70 -0.97 15.20
N PRO A 108 2.85 -2.01 15.23
CA PRO A 108 1.42 -1.88 14.92
C PRO A 108 0.66 -1.02 15.93
N GLU A 109 -0.28 -0.24 15.43
CA GLU A 109 -1.17 0.63 16.20
C GLU A 109 -2.49 0.84 15.43
N TRP A 110 -3.61 0.76 16.14
CA TRP A 110 -4.93 1.00 15.58
C TRP A 110 -5.25 2.49 15.59
N PHE A 111 -5.71 3.00 14.45
CA PHE A 111 -6.16 4.38 14.28
C PHE A 111 -7.62 4.41 13.84
N ASP A 112 -8.42 5.28 14.46
CA ASP A 112 -9.75 5.63 13.93
C ASP A 112 -9.58 6.31 12.57
N TYR A 113 -10.52 6.10 11.64
CA TYR A 113 -10.46 6.70 10.30
C TYR A 113 -10.34 8.23 10.33
N GLU A 114 -10.94 8.88 11.33
CA GLU A 114 -10.90 10.33 11.53
C GLU A 114 -9.56 10.83 12.10
N ASN A 115 -8.75 9.93 12.65
CA ASN A 115 -7.49 10.23 13.35
C ASN A 115 -6.25 9.59 12.70
N ILE A 116 -6.36 9.20 11.42
CA ILE A 116 -5.21 8.66 10.67
C ILE A 116 -4.10 9.73 10.58
N PRO A 117 -2.85 9.42 10.97
CA PRO A 117 -1.77 10.39 11.06
C PRO A 117 -1.12 10.66 9.70
N PHE A 118 -1.88 11.18 8.73
CA PHE A 118 -1.42 11.39 7.34
C PHE A 118 -0.17 12.28 7.21
N ASP A 119 0.06 13.16 8.19
CA ASP A 119 1.26 13.99 8.31
C ASP A 119 2.53 13.19 8.66
N GLN A 120 2.37 11.98 9.21
CA GLN A 120 3.44 11.01 9.49
C GLN A 120 3.41 9.82 8.52
N MET A 121 2.71 9.92 7.39
CA MET A 121 2.60 8.89 6.36
C MET A 121 3.30 9.31 5.06
N TRP A 122 3.18 8.53 3.99
CA TRP A 122 3.63 8.98 2.68
C TRP A 122 2.71 10.08 2.13
N ALA A 123 3.28 10.99 1.34
CA ALA A 123 2.54 12.17 0.88
C ALA A 123 1.36 11.83 -0.04
N ASP A 124 1.43 10.69 -0.71
CA ASP A 124 0.38 10.16 -1.58
C ASP A 124 -0.75 9.49 -0.80
N ASP A 125 -0.50 8.96 0.39
CA ASP A 125 -1.50 8.22 1.17
C ASP A 125 -2.78 9.05 1.36
N LYS A 126 -2.65 10.33 1.75
CA LYS A 126 -3.79 11.25 1.88
C LYS A 126 -4.59 11.48 0.59
N GLN A 127 -4.03 11.15 -0.57
CA GLN A 127 -4.68 11.30 -1.88
C GLN A 127 -5.57 10.10 -2.21
N TRP A 128 -5.23 8.90 -1.73
CA TRP A 128 -5.89 7.67 -2.17
C TRP A 128 -6.51 6.84 -1.05
N PHE A 129 -6.00 6.91 0.20
CA PHE A 129 -6.56 6.17 1.35
C PHE A 129 -8.07 6.36 1.51
N PRO A 130 -8.62 7.59 1.42
CA PRO A 130 -10.06 7.82 1.61
C PRO A 130 -10.94 7.04 0.61
N PHE A 131 -10.44 6.75 -0.60
CA PHE A 131 -11.19 5.94 -1.56
C PHE A 131 -11.44 4.52 -1.04
N ILE A 132 -10.49 3.94 -0.31
CA ILE A 132 -10.60 2.59 0.23
C ILE A 132 -11.46 2.57 1.49
N ILE A 133 -11.12 3.43 2.47
CA ILE A 133 -11.70 3.32 3.81
C ILE A 133 -13.11 3.93 3.92
N GLU A 134 -13.41 5.01 3.17
CA GLU A 134 -14.74 5.65 3.20
C GLU A 134 -15.61 5.23 2.03
N HIS A 135 -15.03 5.19 0.81
CA HIS A 135 -15.81 4.99 -0.40
C HIS A 135 -15.86 3.53 -0.88
N GLN A 136 -14.99 2.66 -0.34
CA GLN A 136 -14.86 1.27 -0.77
C GLN A 136 -14.64 1.14 -2.28
N GLN A 137 -13.89 2.09 -2.84
CA GLN A 137 -13.74 2.30 -4.27
C GLN A 137 -12.38 1.79 -4.74
N ASN A 138 -12.40 0.81 -5.63
CA ASN A 138 -11.18 0.32 -6.29
C ASN A 138 -10.62 1.37 -7.25
N PHE A 139 -9.29 1.40 -7.41
CA PHE A 139 -8.64 2.38 -8.27
C PHE A 139 -7.29 1.90 -8.81
N ILE A 140 -6.78 2.63 -9.81
CA ILE A 140 -5.40 2.54 -10.27
C ILE A 140 -4.78 3.92 -10.11
N GLY A 141 -3.57 3.98 -9.55
CA GLY A 141 -2.85 5.23 -9.31
C GLY A 141 -1.50 5.28 -10.01
N TYR A 142 -1.11 6.49 -10.39
CA TYR A 142 0.24 6.83 -10.79
C TYR A 142 0.68 8.07 -10.01
N PHE A 143 1.86 7.97 -9.39
CA PHE A 143 2.46 9.07 -8.65
C PHE A 143 3.93 9.22 -9.06
N HIS A 144 4.29 10.43 -9.48
CA HIS A 144 5.65 10.82 -9.79
C HIS A 144 6.16 11.76 -8.71
N PHE A 145 7.19 11.34 -8.00
CA PHE A 145 7.82 12.07 -6.93
C PHE A 145 9.09 12.79 -7.40
N ALA A 146 9.39 13.91 -6.75
CA ALA A 146 10.69 14.54 -6.84
C ALA A 146 11.78 13.65 -6.19
N GLN A 147 13.04 14.03 -6.38
CA GLN A 147 14.18 13.29 -5.82
C GLN A 147 14.17 13.22 -4.28
N ASP A 148 13.45 14.13 -3.61
CA ASP A 148 13.27 14.15 -2.16
C ASP A 148 12.34 13.04 -1.61
N GLN A 149 11.67 12.29 -2.50
CA GLN A 149 10.71 11.23 -2.16
C GLN A 149 9.55 11.70 -1.27
N ALA A 150 9.26 13.00 -1.26
CA ALA A 150 8.23 13.62 -0.46
C ALA A 150 7.31 14.51 -1.30
N THR A 151 7.85 15.19 -2.30
CA THR A 151 7.10 16.10 -3.16
C THR A 151 6.51 15.35 -4.34
N ILE A 152 5.17 15.33 -4.47
CA ILE A 152 4.48 14.78 -5.64
C ILE A 152 4.49 15.81 -6.76
N LEU A 153 5.12 15.49 -7.89
CA LEU A 153 5.22 16.35 -9.08
C LEU A 153 4.08 16.10 -10.07
N LYS A 154 3.61 14.86 -10.18
CA LYS A 154 2.46 14.47 -11.01
C LYS A 154 1.71 13.33 -10.34
N GLN A 155 0.39 13.37 -10.38
CA GLN A 155 -0.45 12.24 -9.99
C GLN A 155 -1.61 12.04 -10.96
N LYS A 156 -2.07 10.80 -11.07
CA LYS A 156 -3.32 10.43 -11.74
C LYS A 156 -3.93 9.24 -11.02
N ILE A 157 -5.22 9.33 -10.71
CA ILE A 157 -5.99 8.26 -10.09
C ILE A 157 -7.20 7.99 -10.98
N GLN A 158 -7.42 6.73 -11.32
CA GLN A 158 -8.55 6.28 -12.13
C GLN A 158 -9.36 5.29 -11.31
N MET A 159 -10.63 5.63 -11.05
CA MET A 159 -11.57 4.72 -10.38
C MET A 159 -11.91 3.55 -11.29
N VAL A 160 -12.12 2.40 -10.67
CA VAL A 160 -12.35 1.11 -11.33
C VAL A 160 -13.58 0.45 -10.71
N ASP A 161 -14.44 -0.12 -11.54
CA ASP A 161 -15.62 -0.86 -11.05
C ASP A 161 -15.20 -2.05 -10.18
N ASP A 162 -15.92 -2.30 -9.09
CA ASP A 162 -15.57 -3.35 -8.12
C ASP A 162 -15.55 -4.78 -8.73
N LYS A 163 -16.21 -4.99 -9.87
CA LYS A 163 -16.20 -6.27 -10.60
C LYS A 163 -15.00 -6.45 -11.51
N HIS A 164 -14.22 -5.40 -11.74
CA HIS A 164 -13.03 -5.46 -12.60
C HIS A 164 -11.87 -6.09 -11.84
N VAL A 165 -11.27 -7.13 -12.44
CA VAL A 165 -10.06 -7.75 -11.89
C VAL A 165 -8.87 -6.86 -12.24
N LEU A 166 -8.27 -6.27 -11.22
CA LEU A 166 -7.11 -5.38 -11.38
C LEU A 166 -5.89 -6.17 -11.88
N THR A 167 -5.25 -5.65 -12.92
CA THR A 167 -4.02 -6.21 -13.48
C THR A 167 -2.99 -5.11 -13.74
N GLU A 168 -1.73 -5.50 -13.84
CA GLU A 168 -0.64 -4.57 -14.18
C GLU A 168 -0.88 -3.86 -15.52
N SER A 169 -1.59 -4.53 -16.44
CA SER A 169 -1.93 -3.98 -17.76
C SER A 169 -2.82 -2.73 -17.67
N ASP A 170 -3.48 -2.52 -16.53
CA ASP A 170 -4.34 -1.37 -16.30
C ASP A 170 -3.54 -0.08 -15.97
N LEU A 171 -2.24 -0.20 -15.64
CA LEU A 171 -1.36 0.97 -15.44
C LEU A 171 -1.26 1.86 -16.70
N LYS A 172 -1.50 1.31 -17.90
CA LYS A 172 -1.55 2.07 -19.15
C LYS A 172 -2.61 3.19 -19.15
N TYR A 173 -3.62 3.10 -18.29
CA TYR A 173 -4.67 4.11 -18.19
C TYR A 173 -4.25 5.33 -17.37
N VAL A 174 -3.20 5.22 -16.55
CA VAL A 174 -2.76 6.30 -15.64
C VAL A 174 -1.39 6.90 -15.99
N MET A 175 -0.57 6.21 -16.79
CA MET A 175 0.73 6.69 -17.26
C MET A 175 0.58 7.77 -18.34
#